data_AF-A0A3S8XPT4-F1
#
_entry.id   AF-A0A3S8XPT4-F1
#
_cell.length_a   1.000
_cell.length_b   1.000
_cell.length_c   1.000
_cell.angle_alpha   90.00
_cell.angle_beta   90.00
_cell.angle_gamma   90.00
#
_symmetry.space_group_name_H-M   'P 1'
#
loop_
_entity.id
_entity.type
_entity.pdbx_description
1 polymer ?
#
loop_
_entity_poly.entity_id
_entity_poly.type
_entity_poly.pdbx_seq_one_letter_code
_entity_poly.pdbx_strand_id
1 'polypeptide(L)'
;MDVQNPSAPPRAQSAPADNPTRTRRHGGGISHDNTRHTTRFVVIGNHLVQHKELSLLAIGLSCHLQSLPTGAGADIKSLAARFPEGPTRIAAALRELEAHGYLRRERHRTETGRIVTRTVSCNQPRHRREAADTGCPPAKRTPPPPRRAGPKALPAVPRPSSTAPALLQTALDLLADLRRRDARLLLSATDTAHLVPGVAAWLERDVAPGAVRDALTAGLPDEPLRRPAALLAHRLADRLPPPPPFRTPSAAVPPPRHPLQNCEGCDRGFRAPAPESRCRDCRTTTGDAPPGTPPGHVPSPAR
;
A
#
# COMPACT_ATOMS: atom_id res chain seq x y z
N MET A 1 9.72 -65.50 -11.72
CA MET A 1 9.64 -64.32 -10.84
C MET A 1 10.88 -63.51 -11.15
N ASP A 2 10.86 -62.28 -11.66
CA ASP A 2 9.99 -61.15 -11.32
C ASP A 2 9.75 -60.23 -12.52
N VAL A 3 8.57 -59.61 -12.53
CA VAL A 3 8.08 -58.67 -13.54
C VAL A 3 8.65 -57.29 -13.23
N GLN A 4 9.56 -56.76 -14.05
CA GLN A 4 9.99 -55.36 -13.98
C GLN A 4 9.21 -54.49 -14.97
N ASN A 5 8.74 -53.37 -14.41
CA ASN A 5 7.72 -52.46 -14.90
C ASN A 5 8.26 -51.51 -16.01
N PRO A 6 7.71 -51.52 -17.23
CA PRO A 6 8.21 -50.78 -18.39
C PRO A 6 7.51 -49.43 -18.59
N SER A 7 7.66 -48.48 -17.65
CA SER A 7 7.03 -47.15 -17.79
C SER A 7 7.81 -46.04 -17.08
N ALA A 8 8.99 -45.70 -17.59
CA ALA A 8 9.60 -44.37 -17.44
C ALA A 8 10.66 -44.16 -18.54
N PRO A 9 10.54 -43.14 -19.41
CA PRO A 9 11.54 -42.89 -20.43
C PRO A 9 12.85 -42.36 -19.82
N PRO A 10 14.02 -42.80 -20.32
CA PRO A 10 15.32 -42.29 -19.88
C PRO A 10 15.49 -40.81 -20.25
N ARG A 11 16.14 -40.04 -19.37
CA ARG A 11 16.46 -38.62 -19.55
C ARG A 11 17.10 -38.38 -20.91
N ALA A 12 16.63 -37.35 -21.62
CA ALA A 12 17.23 -36.86 -22.85
C ALA A 12 18.70 -36.50 -22.61
N GLN A 13 19.60 -37.24 -23.27
CA GLN A 13 21.01 -36.90 -23.38
C GLN A 13 21.14 -35.69 -24.31
N SER A 14 21.95 -34.71 -23.91
CA SER A 14 22.29 -33.54 -24.72
C SER A 14 22.91 -33.99 -26.04
N ALA A 15 22.33 -33.56 -27.16
CA ALA A 15 22.87 -33.84 -28.49
C ALA A 15 24.29 -33.22 -28.66
N PRO A 16 25.21 -33.90 -29.36
CA PRO A 16 26.53 -33.35 -29.66
C PRO A 16 26.40 -32.15 -30.59
N ALA A 17 27.05 -31.06 -30.22
CA ALA A 17 27.03 -29.79 -30.93
C ALA A 17 28.01 -29.82 -32.12
N ASP A 18 27.61 -30.50 -33.20
CA ASP A 18 28.18 -30.29 -34.53
C ASP A 18 27.03 -30.06 -35.51
N ASN A 19 26.58 -28.81 -35.60
CA ASN A 19 25.62 -28.36 -36.60
C ASN A 19 26.34 -27.36 -37.52
N PRO A 20 26.38 -27.57 -38.84
CA PRO A 20 27.07 -26.67 -39.75
C PRO A 20 26.52 -25.25 -39.63
N THR A 21 27.41 -24.27 -39.75
CA THR A 21 27.14 -22.83 -39.69
C THR A 21 26.15 -22.45 -40.78
N ARG A 22 24.85 -22.50 -40.45
CA ARG A 22 23.80 -21.87 -41.25
C ARG A 22 24.05 -20.38 -41.17
N THR A 23 24.69 -19.82 -42.19
CA THR A 23 24.86 -18.37 -42.37
C THR A 23 23.47 -17.76 -42.42
N ARG A 24 22.98 -17.31 -41.26
CA ARG A 24 21.84 -16.41 -41.18
C ARG A 24 22.29 -15.13 -41.86
N ARG A 25 21.98 -15.00 -43.16
CA ARG A 25 21.84 -13.69 -43.78
C ARG A 25 20.76 -12.97 -42.98
N HIS A 26 21.20 -12.16 -42.01
CA HIS A 26 20.35 -11.12 -41.46
C HIS A 26 20.00 -10.22 -42.64
N GLY A 27 18.80 -10.37 -43.19
CA GLY A 27 18.27 -9.42 -44.16
C GLY A 27 18.37 -8.04 -43.55
N GLY A 28 19.02 -7.10 -44.25
CA GLY A 28 19.28 -5.75 -43.75
C GLY A 28 17.98 -5.08 -43.35
N GLY A 29 17.72 -5.03 -42.04
CA GLY A 29 16.64 -4.27 -41.43
C GLY A 29 17.20 -3.08 -40.67
N ILE A 30 16.32 -2.29 -40.05
CA ILE A 30 16.71 -1.13 -39.27
C ILE A 30 17.35 -1.59 -37.95
N SER A 31 18.64 -1.30 -37.78
CA SER A 31 19.32 -1.34 -36.48
C SER A 31 19.11 -0.01 -35.76
N HIS A 32 18.63 -0.07 -34.52
CA HIS A 32 18.42 1.13 -33.72
C HIS A 32 19.60 1.34 -32.77
N ASP A 33 20.30 2.47 -32.91
CA ASP A 33 21.23 2.97 -31.90
C ASP A 33 20.48 3.93 -30.97
N ASN A 34 19.96 3.39 -29.87
CA ASN A 34 19.05 4.11 -28.98
C ASN A 34 19.80 4.73 -27.80
N THR A 35 19.95 6.05 -27.80
CA THR A 35 20.36 6.80 -26.61
C THR A 35 19.14 7.24 -25.81
N ARG A 36 19.19 7.08 -24.49
CA ARG A 36 18.08 7.51 -23.61
C ARG A 36 18.01 9.04 -23.55
N HIS A 37 16.93 9.62 -24.09
CA HIS A 37 16.60 11.02 -23.85
C HIS A 37 16.03 11.21 -22.44
N THR A 38 16.56 12.18 -21.69
CA THR A 38 16.13 12.48 -20.31
C THR A 38 15.37 13.80 -20.19
N THR A 39 15.51 14.71 -21.15
CA THR A 39 14.84 16.02 -21.17
C THR A 39 14.37 16.37 -22.58
N ARG A 40 13.42 17.32 -22.69
CA ARG A 40 12.93 17.89 -23.98
C ARG A 40 12.46 16.85 -25.00
N PHE A 41 11.70 15.85 -24.55
CA PHE A 41 11.08 14.86 -25.43
C PHE A 41 9.58 14.76 -25.15
N VAL A 42 8.82 14.29 -26.13
CA VAL A 42 7.40 13.95 -25.98
C VAL A 42 7.21 12.47 -26.25
N VAL A 43 6.39 11.82 -25.43
CA VAL A 43 6.02 10.43 -25.61
C VAL A 43 4.85 10.36 -26.57
N ILE A 44 5.11 9.82 -27.76
CA ILE A 44 4.09 9.59 -28.79
C ILE A 44 3.66 8.12 -28.78
N GLY A 45 2.35 7.87 -28.81
CA GLY A 45 1.82 6.52 -28.86
C GLY A 45 2.02 5.84 -30.22
N ASN A 46 2.34 4.53 -30.21
CA ASN A 46 2.50 3.74 -31.44
C ASN A 46 1.25 3.75 -32.32
N HIS A 47 0.05 3.89 -31.74
CA HIS A 47 -1.20 3.97 -32.48
C HIS A 47 -1.27 5.18 -33.42
N LEU A 48 -0.52 6.26 -33.14
CA LEU A 48 -0.43 7.44 -33.99
C LEU A 48 0.69 7.26 -35.03
N VAL A 49 1.89 6.89 -34.61
CA VAL A 49 3.05 6.77 -35.53
C VAL A 49 2.96 5.61 -36.51
N GLN A 50 2.17 4.58 -36.19
CA GLN A 50 1.91 3.42 -37.06
C GLN A 50 0.47 3.43 -37.59
N HIS A 51 -0.20 4.58 -37.61
CA HIS A 51 -1.58 4.67 -38.07
C HIS A 51 -1.66 4.37 -39.57
N LYS A 52 -2.52 3.42 -39.96
CA LYS A 52 -2.60 2.93 -41.34
C LYS A 52 -3.30 3.88 -42.31
N GLU A 53 -4.22 4.70 -41.78
CA GLU A 53 -5.10 5.56 -42.60
C GLU A 53 -4.68 7.03 -42.58
N LEU A 54 -3.75 7.43 -41.70
CA LEU A 54 -3.28 8.81 -41.65
C LEU A 54 -2.10 8.98 -42.61
N SER A 55 -2.06 10.13 -43.29
CA SER A 55 -0.86 10.50 -44.04
C SER A 55 0.33 10.74 -43.11
N LEU A 56 1.55 10.53 -43.62
CA LEU A 56 2.77 10.87 -42.87
C LEU A 56 2.82 12.35 -42.47
N LEU A 57 2.24 13.22 -43.29
CA LEU A 57 2.07 14.63 -42.96
C LEU A 57 1.18 14.82 -41.73
N ALA A 58 0.02 14.15 -41.68
CA ALA A 58 -0.87 14.20 -40.52
C ALA A 58 -0.20 13.62 -39.27
N ILE A 59 0.51 12.49 -39.38
CA ILE A 59 1.27 11.91 -38.26
C ILE A 59 2.33 12.90 -37.76
N GLY A 60 3.13 13.48 -38.66
CA GLY A 60 4.15 14.47 -38.32
C GLY A 60 3.57 15.72 -37.67
N LEU A 61 2.47 16.26 -38.20
CA LEU A 61 1.77 17.39 -37.61
C LEU A 61 1.20 17.06 -36.23
N SER A 62 0.64 15.86 -36.02
CA SER A 62 0.15 15.45 -34.71
C SER A 62 1.29 15.35 -33.67
N CYS A 63 2.43 14.76 -34.04
CA CYS A 63 3.63 14.74 -33.22
C CYS A 63 4.10 16.15 -32.86
N HIS A 64 4.10 17.07 -33.84
CA HIS A 64 4.47 18.46 -33.59
C HIS A 64 3.49 19.14 -32.63
N LEU A 65 2.18 19.01 -32.86
CA LEU A 65 1.15 19.60 -32.01
C LEU A 65 1.22 19.10 -30.55
N GLN A 66 1.58 17.83 -30.33
CA GLN A 66 1.78 17.27 -28.99
C GLN A 66 3.06 17.79 -28.30
N SER A 67 4.03 18.31 -29.08
CA SER A 67 5.26 18.91 -28.55
C SER A 67 5.11 20.37 -28.13
N LEU A 68 4.03 21.03 -28.55
CA LEU A 68 3.81 22.45 -28.27
C LEU A 68 3.25 22.68 -26.86
N PRO A 69 3.61 23.80 -26.21
CA PRO A 69 2.98 24.20 -24.95
C PRO A 69 1.52 24.59 -25.17
N THR A 70 0.72 24.51 -24.10
CA THR A 70 -0.68 24.98 -24.10
C THR A 70 -0.75 26.43 -24.56
N GLY A 71 -1.60 26.70 -25.57
CA GLY A 71 -1.80 28.05 -26.11
C GLY A 71 -0.93 28.40 -27.32
N ALA A 72 -0.04 27.51 -27.77
CA ALA A 72 0.69 27.71 -29.01
C ALA A 72 -0.27 27.77 -30.23
N GLY A 73 0.11 28.59 -31.23
CA GLY A 73 -0.64 28.71 -32.48
C GLY A 73 -0.65 27.38 -33.26
N ALA A 74 -1.83 26.81 -33.43
CA ALA A 74 -2.08 25.56 -34.16
C ALA A 74 -2.97 25.79 -35.40
N ASP A 75 -2.98 27.02 -35.92
CA ASP A 75 -3.72 27.39 -37.12
C ASP A 75 -2.91 27.13 -38.40
N ILE A 76 -3.61 27.08 -39.54
CA ILE A 76 -3.02 26.74 -40.84
C ILE A 76 -1.91 27.73 -41.22
N LYS A 77 -2.07 29.03 -40.91
CA LYS A 77 -1.10 30.06 -41.27
C LYS A 77 0.19 29.90 -40.45
N SER A 78 0.06 29.71 -39.13
CA SER A 78 1.20 29.46 -38.24
C SER A 78 1.97 28.20 -38.62
N LEU A 79 1.26 27.13 -38.98
CA LEU A 79 1.90 25.87 -39.41
C LEU A 79 2.55 26.00 -40.79
N ALA A 80 1.90 26.66 -41.76
CA ALA A 80 2.44 26.89 -43.10
C ALA A 80 3.66 27.82 -43.11
N ALA A 81 3.77 28.72 -42.14
CA ALA A 81 4.95 29.55 -41.96
C ALA A 81 6.17 28.75 -41.42
N ARG A 82 5.94 27.61 -40.77
CA ARG A 82 6.99 26.83 -40.10
C ARG A 82 7.49 25.63 -40.91
N PHE A 83 6.62 25.03 -41.73
CA PHE A 83 6.95 23.83 -42.51
C PHE A 83 7.04 24.14 -44.00
N PRO A 84 7.84 23.38 -44.79
CA PRO A 84 7.90 23.52 -46.24
C PRO A 84 6.62 23.04 -46.96
N GLU A 85 5.54 22.82 -46.21
CA GLU A 85 4.30 22.23 -46.65
C GLU A 85 3.27 23.33 -46.96
N GLY A 86 2.57 23.18 -48.08
CA GLY A 86 1.61 24.19 -48.52
C GLY A 86 0.38 24.28 -47.59
N PRO A 87 -0.26 25.44 -47.48
CA PRO A 87 -1.42 25.65 -46.59
C PRO A 87 -2.56 24.66 -46.88
N THR A 88 -2.78 24.30 -48.14
CA THR A 88 -3.79 23.31 -48.55
C THR A 88 -3.48 21.91 -48.01
N ARG A 89 -2.21 21.48 -48.06
CA ARG A 89 -1.76 20.18 -47.54
C ARG A 89 -1.89 20.12 -46.03
N ILE A 90 -1.48 21.19 -45.34
CA ILE A 90 -1.65 21.32 -43.89
C ILE A 90 -3.14 21.30 -43.51
N ALA A 91 -3.99 22.02 -44.24
CA ALA A 91 -5.43 21.99 -43.99
C ALA A 91 -6.03 20.58 -44.19
N ALA A 92 -5.59 19.83 -45.20
CA ALA A 92 -6.00 18.46 -45.43
C ALA A 92 -5.57 17.53 -44.29
N ALA A 93 -4.31 17.61 -43.88
CA ALA A 93 -3.80 16.81 -42.77
C ALA A 93 -4.50 17.13 -41.43
N LEU A 94 -4.84 18.39 -41.16
CA LEU A 94 -5.63 18.75 -39.97
C LEU A 94 -7.05 18.15 -40.03
N ARG A 95 -7.67 18.07 -41.22
CA ARG A 95 -8.97 17.39 -41.40
C ARG A 95 -8.88 15.89 -41.18
N GLU A 96 -7.80 15.24 -41.65
CA GLU A 96 -7.54 13.83 -41.37
C GLU A 96 -7.44 13.59 -39.86
N LEU A 97 -6.66 14.42 -39.14
CA LEU A 97 -6.52 14.30 -37.69
C LEU A 97 -7.85 14.52 -36.95
N GLU A 98 -8.71 15.42 -37.44
CA GLU A 98 -10.06 15.61 -36.91
C GLU A 98 -10.94 14.37 -37.15
N ALA A 99 -10.92 13.83 -38.36
CA ALA A 99 -11.70 12.64 -38.74
C ALA A 99 -11.35 11.41 -37.89
N HIS A 100 -10.05 11.22 -37.60
CA HIS A 100 -9.57 10.12 -36.76
C HIS A 100 -9.54 10.45 -35.25
N GLY A 101 -10.02 11.65 -34.86
CA GLY A 101 -10.19 12.05 -33.46
C GLY A 101 -8.90 12.45 -32.72
N TYR A 102 -7.80 12.63 -33.44
CA TYR A 102 -6.53 13.13 -32.91
C TYR A 102 -6.50 14.65 -32.74
N LEU A 103 -7.42 15.36 -33.40
CA LEU A 103 -7.58 16.81 -33.28
C LEU A 103 -9.05 17.16 -33.06
N ARG A 104 -9.30 18.19 -32.24
CA ARG A 104 -10.64 18.76 -32.07
C ARG A 104 -10.56 20.27 -32.12
N ARG A 105 -11.56 20.89 -32.76
CA ARG A 105 -11.73 22.34 -32.76
C ARG A 105 -12.99 22.69 -32.00
N GLU A 106 -12.82 23.35 -30.87
CA GLU A 106 -13.92 23.75 -30.00
C GLU A 106 -14.09 25.28 -30.09
N ARG A 107 -15.34 25.73 -30.23
CA ARG A 107 -15.65 27.17 -30.21
C ARG A 107 -15.92 27.58 -28.77
N HIS A 108 -14.96 28.27 -28.16
CA HIS A 108 -15.06 28.74 -26.79
C HIS A 108 -15.50 30.21 -26.78
N ARG A 109 -16.62 30.51 -26.12
CA ARG A 109 -16.99 31.90 -25.82
C ARG A 109 -16.16 32.36 -24.62
N THR A 110 -15.31 33.36 -24.82
CA THR A 110 -14.58 34.00 -23.74
C THR A 110 -15.52 34.84 -22.88
N GLU A 111 -15.13 35.13 -21.65
CA GLU A 111 -15.87 36.00 -20.71
C GLU A 111 -16.16 37.39 -21.30
N THR A 112 -15.34 37.81 -22.26
CA THR A 112 -15.49 39.06 -23.05
C THR A 112 -16.48 38.95 -24.21
N GLY A 113 -17.22 37.84 -24.33
CA GLY A 113 -18.21 37.60 -25.39
C GLY A 113 -17.63 37.23 -26.77
N ARG A 114 -16.30 37.16 -26.92
CA ARG A 114 -15.65 36.78 -28.19
C ARG A 114 -15.65 35.25 -28.36
N ILE A 115 -15.92 34.77 -29.56
CA ILE A 115 -15.84 33.34 -29.89
C ILE A 115 -14.42 33.06 -30.39
N VAL A 116 -13.65 32.28 -29.63
CA VAL A 116 -12.29 31.84 -29.99
C VAL A 116 -12.32 30.36 -30.35
N THR A 117 -11.69 30.00 -31.46
CA THR A 117 -11.49 28.59 -31.84
C THR A 117 -10.30 28.03 -31.07
N ARG A 118 -10.54 27.07 -30.19
CA ARG A 118 -9.51 26.34 -29.45
C ARG A 118 -9.23 25.01 -30.13
N THR A 119 -7.98 24.82 -30.54
CA THR A 119 -7.51 23.54 -31.09
C THR A 119 -7.01 22.66 -29.94
N VAL A 120 -7.62 21.49 -29.77
CA VAL A 120 -7.29 20.50 -28.75
C VAL A 120 -6.65 19.29 -29.43
N SER A 121 -5.36 19.06 -29.17
CA SER A 121 -4.65 17.85 -29.58
C SER A 121 -4.98 16.71 -28.63
N CYS A 122 -5.43 15.58 -29.17
CA CYS A 122 -5.83 14.40 -28.42
C CYS A 122 -4.78 13.29 -28.58
N ASN A 123 -4.04 12.98 -27.50
CA ASN A 123 -3.03 11.91 -27.54
C ASN A 123 -3.68 10.51 -27.65
N GLN A 124 -4.94 10.33 -27.27
CA GLN A 124 -5.67 9.07 -27.48
C GLN A 124 -7.11 9.34 -27.95
N PRO A 125 -7.48 8.99 -29.20
CA PRO A 125 -8.79 9.31 -29.75
C PRO A 125 -9.94 8.52 -29.11
N ARG A 126 -9.66 7.29 -28.61
CA ARG A 126 -10.66 6.34 -28.08
C ARG A 126 -11.06 6.56 -26.63
N HIS A 127 -10.48 7.54 -25.92
CA HIS A 127 -10.79 7.76 -24.49
C HIS A 127 -11.91 8.77 -24.23
N ARG A 128 -12.70 9.11 -25.25
CA ARG A 128 -13.97 9.83 -25.07
C ARG A 128 -14.96 8.91 -24.34
N ARG A 129 -15.16 9.14 -23.04
CA ARG A 129 -16.51 9.03 -22.46
C ARG A 129 -17.35 10.02 -23.23
N GLU A 130 -18.22 9.54 -24.11
CA GLU A 130 -19.22 10.39 -24.74
C GLU A 130 -20.09 10.98 -23.61
N ALA A 131 -20.04 12.31 -23.46
CA ALA A 131 -21.13 13.02 -22.85
C ALA A 131 -22.26 13.04 -23.90
N ALA A 132 -23.01 11.95 -23.97
CA ALA A 132 -24.28 11.92 -24.66
C ALA A 132 -25.32 12.54 -23.72
N ASP A 133 -25.77 13.74 -24.05
CA ASP A 133 -27.05 14.26 -23.63
C ASP A 133 -28.13 13.36 -24.25
N THR A 134 -28.61 12.40 -23.50
CA THR A 134 -29.83 11.64 -23.83
C THR A 134 -30.41 11.10 -22.54
N GLY A 135 -31.55 11.66 -22.13
CA GLY A 135 -32.28 11.29 -20.92
C GLY A 135 -32.75 9.84 -20.92
N CYS A 136 -31.89 8.93 -20.47
CA CYS A 136 -32.21 7.53 -20.21
C CYS A 136 -31.66 7.14 -18.81
N PRO A 137 -32.40 6.34 -18.01
CA PRO A 137 -32.09 6.12 -16.60
C PRO A 137 -30.77 5.34 -16.40
N PRO A 138 -30.13 5.44 -15.22
CA PRO A 138 -28.73 5.07 -15.05
C PRO A 138 -28.51 3.57 -15.28
N ALA A 139 -27.81 3.25 -16.38
CA ALA A 139 -27.33 1.90 -16.65
C ALA A 139 -26.21 1.54 -15.65
N LYS A 140 -26.32 0.32 -15.10
CA LYS A 140 -25.42 -0.26 -14.09
C LYS A 140 -23.95 -0.13 -14.52
N ARG A 141 -23.12 0.33 -13.58
CA ARG A 141 -21.66 0.43 -13.69
C ARG A 141 -21.05 -0.91 -14.14
N THR A 142 -20.54 -0.98 -15.36
CA THR A 142 -19.60 -2.02 -15.76
C THR A 142 -18.24 -1.78 -15.08
N PRO A 143 -17.57 -2.81 -14.52
CA PRO A 143 -16.29 -2.63 -13.84
C PRO A 143 -15.20 -2.09 -14.79
N PRO A 144 -14.22 -1.32 -14.31
CA PRO A 144 -13.12 -0.83 -15.12
C PRO A 144 -12.28 -2.00 -15.68
N PRO A 145 -11.64 -1.82 -16.85
CA PRO A 145 -10.74 -2.83 -17.41
C PRO A 145 -9.57 -3.10 -16.44
N PRO A 146 -9.02 -4.33 -16.41
CA PRO A 146 -7.99 -4.70 -15.46
C PRO A 146 -6.76 -3.82 -15.69
N ARG A 147 -6.43 -3.01 -14.67
CA ARG A 147 -5.13 -2.34 -14.58
C ARG A 147 -4.05 -3.40 -14.83
N ARG A 148 -3.08 -3.08 -15.69
CA ARG A 148 -1.84 -3.85 -15.82
C ARG A 148 -1.38 -4.19 -14.42
N ALA A 149 -1.36 -5.49 -14.09
CA ALA A 149 -0.98 -5.94 -12.78
C ALA A 149 0.43 -5.41 -12.52
N GLY A 150 0.54 -4.48 -11.58
CA GLY A 150 1.78 -4.31 -10.85
C GLY A 150 2.21 -5.66 -10.27
N PRO A 151 3.45 -5.79 -9.77
CA PRO A 151 3.91 -7.02 -9.13
C PRO A 151 2.79 -7.61 -8.27
N LYS A 152 2.41 -8.86 -8.60
CA LYS A 152 1.22 -9.56 -8.07
C LYS A 152 1.03 -9.20 -6.60
N ALA A 153 -0.07 -8.51 -6.28
CA ALA A 153 -0.31 -7.96 -4.96
C ALA A 153 -0.04 -9.03 -3.89
N LEU A 154 0.67 -8.64 -2.83
CA LEU A 154 0.92 -9.53 -1.71
C LEU A 154 -0.43 -10.06 -1.17
N PRO A 155 -0.49 -11.32 -0.71
CA PRO A 155 -1.68 -11.87 -0.09
C PRO A 155 -2.23 -10.93 0.98
N ALA A 156 -3.55 -10.85 1.11
CA ALA A 156 -4.16 -10.05 2.15
C ALA A 156 -3.76 -10.59 3.52
N VAL A 157 -3.26 -9.72 4.39
CA VAL A 157 -2.99 -10.06 5.78
C VAL A 157 -4.20 -9.71 6.66
N PRO A 158 -4.43 -10.45 7.75
CA PRO A 158 -5.44 -10.07 8.72
C PRO A 158 -5.11 -8.68 9.30
N ARG A 159 -6.16 -7.92 9.63
CA ARG A 159 -6.01 -6.58 10.22
C ARG A 159 -6.35 -6.64 11.71
N PRO A 160 -5.58 -5.95 12.56
CA PRO A 160 -5.88 -5.83 13.97
C PRO A 160 -7.11 -4.92 14.18
N SER A 161 -7.80 -5.10 15.29
CA SER A 161 -8.93 -4.24 15.70
C SER A 161 -8.44 -2.93 16.33
N SER A 162 -7.24 -2.95 16.92
CA SER A 162 -6.54 -1.83 17.54
C SER A 162 -5.28 -1.48 16.75
N THR A 163 -5.17 -0.22 16.34
CA THR A 163 -3.97 0.34 15.69
C THR A 163 -3.11 1.09 16.69
N ALA A 164 -2.97 0.56 17.90
CA ALA A 164 -2.13 1.17 18.93
C ALA A 164 -0.65 1.22 18.45
N PRO A 165 0.04 2.36 18.54
CA PRO A 165 1.42 2.49 18.06
C PRO A 165 2.39 1.49 18.68
N ALA A 166 2.25 1.19 19.98
CA ALA A 166 3.08 0.22 20.69
C ALA A 166 2.94 -1.22 20.14
N LEU A 167 1.72 -1.61 19.74
CA LEU A 167 1.45 -2.92 19.15
C LEU A 167 2.10 -3.04 17.76
N LEU A 168 1.94 -2.01 16.93
CA LEU A 168 2.54 -1.95 15.60
C LEU A 168 4.07 -1.90 15.67
N GLN A 169 4.63 -1.22 16.67
CA GLN A 169 6.07 -1.20 16.91
C GLN A 169 6.60 -2.58 17.32
N THR A 170 5.91 -3.26 18.24
CA THR A 170 6.26 -4.64 18.64
C THR A 170 6.23 -5.60 17.45
N ALA A 171 5.25 -5.43 16.55
CA ALA A 171 5.16 -6.20 15.31
C ALA A 171 6.30 -5.90 14.32
N LEU A 172 6.71 -4.63 14.19
CA LEU A 172 7.86 -4.21 13.39
C LEU A 172 9.16 -4.84 13.92
N ASP A 173 9.39 -4.77 15.23
CA ASP A 173 10.59 -5.31 15.86
C ASP A 173 10.66 -6.83 15.68
N LEU A 174 9.52 -7.52 15.78
CA LEU A 174 9.42 -8.96 15.50
C LEU A 174 9.84 -9.30 14.06
N LEU A 175 9.34 -8.55 13.06
CA LEU A 175 9.69 -8.75 11.66
C LEU A 175 11.16 -8.44 11.37
N ALA A 176 11.73 -7.41 12.01
CA ALA A 176 13.15 -7.06 11.90
C ALA A 176 14.05 -8.17 12.48
N ASP A 177 13.58 -8.85 13.53
CA ASP A 177 14.26 -9.97 14.16
C ASP A 177 14.28 -11.25 13.33
N LEU A 178 13.32 -11.43 12.41
CA LEU A 178 13.27 -12.63 11.55
C LEU A 178 14.53 -12.78 10.70
N ARG A 179 15.05 -11.68 10.16
CA ARG A 179 16.29 -11.66 9.37
C ARG A 179 17.51 -12.18 10.16
N ARG A 180 17.53 -11.97 11.48
CA ARG A 180 18.65 -12.42 12.33
C ARG A 180 18.63 -13.93 12.58
N ARG A 181 17.48 -14.58 12.41
CA ARG A 181 17.30 -16.03 12.60
C ARG A 181 17.39 -16.81 11.30
N ASP A 182 16.86 -16.26 10.20
CA ASP A 182 17.04 -16.82 8.86
C ASP A 182 17.35 -15.70 7.87
N ALA A 183 18.59 -15.71 7.36
CA ALA A 183 19.08 -14.70 6.41
C ALA A 183 18.31 -14.71 5.07
N ARG A 184 17.56 -15.79 4.77
CA ARG A 184 16.74 -15.91 3.55
C ARG A 184 15.47 -15.06 3.60
N LEU A 185 15.07 -14.59 4.79
CA LEU A 185 13.90 -13.72 4.99
C LEU A 185 14.26 -12.23 4.87
N LEU A 186 14.80 -11.84 3.71
CA LEU A 186 15.03 -10.43 3.39
C LEU A 186 13.70 -9.78 2.97
N LEU A 187 13.24 -8.82 3.78
CA LEU A 187 12.00 -8.07 3.56
C LEU A 187 12.34 -6.61 3.22
N SER A 188 11.69 -6.07 2.18
CA SER A 188 11.77 -4.64 1.88
C SER A 188 10.94 -3.82 2.87
N ALA A 189 11.18 -2.50 2.94
CA ALA A 189 10.37 -1.61 3.78
C ALA A 189 8.86 -1.69 3.44
N THR A 190 8.53 -1.84 2.16
CA THR A 190 7.15 -2.00 1.68
C THR A 190 6.55 -3.34 2.10
N ASP A 191 7.33 -4.42 2.03
CA ASP A 191 6.88 -5.74 2.47
C ASP A 191 6.62 -5.78 3.98
N THR A 192 7.54 -5.19 4.76
CA THR A 192 7.40 -5.09 6.21
C THR A 192 6.15 -4.28 6.56
N ALA A 193 5.93 -3.12 5.95
CA ALA A 193 4.73 -2.31 6.17
C ALA A 193 3.44 -3.07 5.84
N HIS A 194 3.46 -3.95 4.83
CA HIS A 194 2.33 -4.81 4.48
C HIS A 194 2.09 -5.93 5.51
N LEU A 195 3.14 -6.47 6.12
CA LEU A 195 3.05 -7.60 7.05
C LEU A 195 2.72 -7.20 8.50
N VAL A 196 3.08 -5.99 8.92
CA VAL A 196 2.87 -5.48 10.29
C VAL A 196 1.44 -5.66 10.80
N PRO A 197 0.37 -5.31 10.03
CA PRO A 197 -1.00 -5.52 10.50
C PRO A 197 -1.30 -7.00 10.77
N GLY A 198 -0.75 -7.91 9.95
CA GLY A 198 -0.95 -9.35 10.15
C GLY A 198 -0.33 -9.85 11.45
N VAL A 199 0.88 -9.39 11.78
CA VAL A 199 1.55 -9.74 13.04
C VAL A 199 0.82 -9.10 14.22
N ALA A 200 0.39 -7.85 14.10
CA ALA A 200 -0.40 -7.18 15.14
C ALA A 200 -1.71 -7.94 15.43
N ALA A 201 -2.39 -8.46 14.42
CA ALA A 201 -3.60 -9.28 14.60
C ALA A 201 -3.34 -10.60 15.33
N TRP A 202 -2.12 -11.15 15.25
CA TRP A 202 -1.72 -12.32 16.05
C TRP A 202 -1.46 -11.93 17.51
N LEU A 203 -0.79 -10.80 17.74
CA LEU A 203 -0.51 -10.29 19.08
C LEU A 203 -1.81 -9.91 19.83
N GLU A 204 -2.83 -9.40 19.14
CA GLU A 204 -4.16 -9.16 19.73
C GLU A 204 -4.88 -10.42 20.19
N ARG A 205 -4.52 -11.58 19.66
CA ARG A 205 -5.09 -12.87 20.05
C ARG A 205 -4.29 -13.54 21.17
N ASP A 206 -3.55 -12.75 21.94
CA ASP A 206 -2.69 -13.16 23.05
C ASP A 206 -1.61 -14.18 22.65
N VAL A 207 -1.18 -14.19 21.39
CA VAL A 207 -0.06 -15.04 20.95
C VAL A 207 1.26 -14.39 21.35
N ALA A 208 2.06 -15.08 22.15
CA ALA A 208 3.37 -14.59 22.57
C ALA A 208 4.28 -14.30 21.34
N PRO A 209 5.07 -13.21 21.34
CA PRO A 209 5.95 -12.87 20.21
C PRO A 209 6.91 -13.98 19.78
N GLY A 210 7.33 -14.86 20.71
CA GLY A 210 8.12 -16.05 20.39
C GLY A 210 7.35 -17.06 19.54
N ALA A 211 6.13 -17.39 19.94
CA ALA A 211 5.27 -18.33 19.23
C ALA A 211 4.85 -17.84 17.84
N VAL A 212 4.59 -16.53 17.67
CA VAL A 212 4.38 -15.94 16.33
C VAL A 212 5.61 -16.15 15.45
N ARG A 213 6.80 -15.91 16.02
CA ARG A 213 8.06 -16.01 15.30
C ARG A 213 8.31 -17.46 14.84
N ASP A 214 8.12 -18.43 15.74
CA ASP A 214 8.26 -19.86 15.45
C ASP A 214 7.23 -20.33 14.40
N ALA A 215 5.99 -19.86 14.49
CA ALA A 215 4.97 -20.18 13.49
C ALA A 215 5.32 -19.65 12.08
N LEU A 216 6.02 -18.51 12.00
CA LEU A 216 6.46 -17.92 10.74
C LEU A 216 7.72 -18.59 10.18
N THR A 217 8.60 -19.14 11.01
CA THR A 217 9.86 -19.78 10.59
C THR A 217 9.81 -21.31 10.53
N ALA A 218 8.79 -21.96 11.11
CA ALA A 218 8.68 -23.42 11.10
C ALA A 218 8.49 -23.98 9.68
N GLY A 219 9.27 -25.01 9.32
CA GLY A 219 9.15 -25.71 8.04
C GLY A 219 9.29 -24.80 6.82
N LEU A 220 10.30 -23.92 6.81
CA LEU A 220 10.64 -23.17 5.61
C LEU A 220 11.19 -24.14 4.54
N PRO A 221 10.83 -23.96 3.25
CA PRO A 221 11.40 -24.74 2.16
C PRO A 221 12.93 -24.68 2.16
N ASP A 222 13.58 -25.77 1.75
CA ASP A 222 15.03 -25.83 1.62
C ASP A 222 15.51 -25.05 0.39
N GLU A 223 14.65 -24.87 -0.62
CA GLU A 223 14.93 -24.07 -1.80
C GLU A 223 15.03 -22.56 -1.51
N PRO A 224 15.79 -21.79 -2.32
CA PRO A 224 15.87 -20.35 -2.18
C PRO A 224 14.49 -19.69 -2.34
N LEU A 225 14.08 -18.94 -1.33
CA LEU A 225 12.78 -18.26 -1.27
C LEU A 225 12.69 -17.16 -2.33
N ARG A 226 11.94 -17.39 -3.41
CA ARG A 226 11.71 -16.37 -4.45
C ARG A 226 10.82 -15.22 -3.98
N ARG A 227 9.94 -15.45 -2.99
CA ARG A 227 8.98 -14.46 -2.46
C ARG A 227 8.75 -14.62 -0.95
N PRO A 228 9.70 -14.19 -0.10
CA PRO A 228 9.59 -14.36 1.35
C PRO A 228 8.37 -13.62 1.93
N ALA A 229 8.10 -12.40 1.47
CA ALA A 229 6.95 -11.61 1.95
C ALA A 229 5.60 -12.27 1.66
N ALA A 230 5.44 -12.92 0.51
CA ALA A 230 4.19 -13.60 0.15
C ALA A 230 3.97 -14.86 1.00
N LEU A 231 5.04 -15.59 1.32
CA LEU A 231 4.98 -16.76 2.21
C LEU A 231 4.55 -16.35 3.62
N LEU A 232 5.17 -15.30 4.17
CA LEU A 232 4.81 -14.78 5.49
C LEU A 232 3.37 -14.27 5.53
N ALA A 233 2.94 -13.53 4.51
CA ALA A 233 1.56 -13.07 4.41
C ALA A 233 0.55 -14.23 4.38
N HIS A 234 0.86 -15.29 3.63
CA HIS A 234 0.04 -16.50 3.58
C HIS A 234 -0.02 -17.19 4.95
N ARG A 235 1.11 -17.37 5.64
CA ARG A 235 1.14 -17.99 6.97
C ARG A 235 0.39 -17.18 8.02
N LEU A 236 0.51 -15.85 7.99
CA LEU A 236 -0.23 -14.97 8.88
C LEU A 236 -1.74 -15.07 8.69
N ALA A 237 -2.20 -15.33 7.46
CA ALA A 237 -3.62 -15.50 7.16
C ALA A 237 -4.13 -16.93 7.47
N ASP A 238 -3.39 -17.96 7.04
CA ASP A 238 -3.78 -19.37 7.12
C ASP A 238 -3.69 -19.93 8.56
N ARG A 239 -2.66 -19.52 9.30
CA ARG A 239 -2.41 -20.04 10.67
C ARG A 239 -2.93 -19.13 11.77
N LEU A 240 -3.76 -18.14 11.44
CA LEU A 240 -4.31 -17.20 12.40
C LEU A 240 -5.15 -17.97 13.44
N PRO A 241 -4.76 -18.03 14.72
CA PRO A 241 -5.50 -18.77 15.75
C PRO A 241 -6.88 -18.15 15.94
N PRO A 242 -7.93 -18.89 16.30
CA PRO A 242 -9.26 -18.32 16.55
C PRO A 242 -9.20 -17.23 17.63
N PRO A 243 -10.09 -16.23 17.60
CA PRO A 243 -10.12 -15.22 18.64
C PRO A 243 -10.24 -15.91 20.01
N PRO A 244 -9.47 -15.49 21.03
CA PRO A 244 -9.62 -16.06 22.35
C PRO A 244 -11.07 -15.88 22.80
N PRO A 245 -11.65 -16.85 23.52
CA PRO A 245 -12.98 -16.67 24.08
C PRO A 245 -12.95 -15.38 24.91
N PHE A 246 -13.96 -14.52 24.69
CA PHE A 246 -14.09 -13.27 25.44
C PHE A 246 -14.08 -13.60 26.93
N ARG A 247 -12.93 -13.43 27.58
CA ARG A 247 -12.87 -13.36 29.02
C ARG A 247 -13.25 -11.94 29.33
N THR A 248 -14.47 -11.74 29.85
CA THR A 248 -14.68 -10.64 30.80
C THR A 248 -13.47 -10.64 31.72
N PRO A 249 -12.73 -9.53 31.89
CA PRO A 249 -11.57 -9.49 32.77
C PRO A 249 -12.02 -10.12 34.08
N SER A 250 -11.56 -11.35 34.30
CA SER A 250 -11.94 -12.11 35.47
C SER A 250 -11.50 -11.22 36.62
N ALA A 251 -12.39 -11.01 37.57
CA ALA A 251 -12.11 -10.38 38.84
C ALA A 251 -11.06 -11.21 39.61
N ALA A 252 -9.83 -11.25 39.09
CA ALA A 252 -8.77 -12.18 39.44
C ALA A 252 -7.38 -11.52 39.32
N VAL A 253 -7.32 -10.20 39.45
CA VAL A 253 -6.28 -9.67 40.34
C VAL A 253 -6.85 -9.89 41.74
N PRO A 254 -6.40 -10.88 42.53
CA PRO A 254 -6.77 -10.92 43.93
C PRO A 254 -6.42 -9.55 44.52
N PRO A 255 -7.32 -8.90 45.27
CA PRO A 255 -7.01 -7.61 45.86
C PRO A 255 -5.67 -7.71 46.58
N PRO A 256 -4.77 -6.72 46.45
CA PRO A 256 -3.45 -6.77 47.07
C PRO A 256 -3.62 -7.17 48.53
N ARG A 257 -3.13 -8.36 48.90
CA ARG A 257 -3.22 -8.85 50.27
C ARG A 257 -2.24 -8.05 51.09
N HIS A 258 -2.72 -6.98 51.70
CA HIS A 258 -1.92 -6.16 52.60
C HIS A 258 -1.44 -7.00 53.80
N PRO A 259 -0.17 -6.82 54.24
CA PRO A 259 0.35 -7.51 55.42
C PRO A 259 -0.49 -7.15 56.65
N LEU A 260 -0.61 -8.11 57.59
CA LEU A 260 -1.19 -7.83 58.90
C LEU A 260 -0.11 -7.13 59.74
N GLN A 261 -0.43 -5.97 60.28
CA GLN A 261 0.44 -5.18 61.14
C GLN A 261 -0.34 -4.64 62.33
N ASN A 262 0.33 -4.43 63.47
CA ASN A 262 -0.29 -3.89 64.67
C ASN A 262 -0.21 -2.36 64.67
N CYS A 263 -1.25 -1.70 65.17
CA CYS A 263 -1.29 -0.25 65.31
C CYS A 263 -0.40 0.23 66.46
N GLU A 264 0.48 1.21 66.21
CA GLU A 264 1.33 1.79 67.26
C GLU A 264 0.56 2.48 68.41
N GLY A 265 -0.70 2.88 68.19
CA GLY A 265 -1.50 3.61 69.19
C GLY A 265 -2.43 2.76 70.05
N CYS A 266 -2.86 1.60 69.56
CA CYS A 266 -3.88 0.78 70.25
C CYS A 266 -3.64 -0.74 70.16
N ASP A 267 -2.49 -1.15 69.60
CA ASP A 267 -2.06 -2.55 69.41
C ASP A 267 -3.07 -3.46 68.68
N ARG A 268 -4.04 -2.87 67.98
CA ARG A 268 -5.06 -3.59 67.21
C ARG A 268 -4.46 -4.06 65.88
N GLY A 269 -4.61 -5.35 65.57
CA GLY A 269 -4.19 -5.92 64.28
C GLY A 269 -5.04 -5.41 63.11
N PHE A 270 -4.41 -4.87 62.08
CA PHE A 270 -5.07 -4.37 60.86
C PHE A 270 -4.23 -4.66 59.61
N ARG A 271 -4.85 -4.55 58.42
CA ARG A 271 -4.18 -4.80 57.13
C ARG A 271 -4.08 -3.50 56.34
N ALA A 272 -2.87 -3.07 55.99
CA ALA A 272 -2.65 -1.85 55.22
C ALA A 272 -1.34 -1.89 54.40
N PRO A 273 -1.17 -0.99 53.41
CA PRO A 273 0.09 -0.83 52.68
C PRO A 273 1.27 -0.51 53.64
N ALA A 274 2.48 -0.94 53.27
CA ALA A 274 3.69 -0.85 54.09
C ALA A 274 4.06 0.53 54.69
N PRO A 275 3.62 1.71 54.20
CA PRO A 275 3.87 2.96 54.92
C PRO A 275 2.88 3.30 56.05
N GLU A 276 1.78 2.55 56.25
CA GLU A 276 0.74 2.93 57.23
C GLU A 276 0.94 2.26 58.61
N SER A 277 1.52 2.94 59.60
CA SER A 277 1.72 2.37 60.95
C SER A 277 0.52 2.47 61.91
N ARG A 278 -0.57 3.13 61.48
CA ARG A 278 -1.75 3.42 62.34
C ARG A 278 -3.06 2.98 61.71
N CYS A 279 -3.95 2.40 62.54
CA CYS A 279 -5.30 2.01 62.13
C CYS A 279 -6.16 3.23 61.78
N ARG A 280 -7.29 3.02 61.09
CA ARG A 280 -8.21 4.08 60.67
C ARG A 280 -8.63 4.98 61.84
N ASP A 281 -8.99 4.37 62.97
CA ASP A 281 -9.50 5.06 64.15
C ASP A 281 -8.44 6.00 64.75
N CYS A 282 -7.21 5.50 64.95
CA CYS A 282 -6.08 6.30 65.43
C CYS A 282 -5.69 7.42 64.44
N ARG A 283 -5.76 7.16 63.12
CA ARG A 283 -5.50 8.20 62.11
C ARG A 283 -6.53 9.32 62.20
N THR A 284 -7.81 8.99 62.33
CA THR A 284 -8.89 9.98 62.49
C THR A 284 -8.79 10.76 63.80
N THR A 285 -8.26 10.17 64.87
CA THR A 285 -8.05 10.90 66.14
C THR A 285 -6.86 11.86 66.08
N THR A 286 -5.75 11.48 65.40
CA THR A 286 -4.63 12.41 65.21
C THR A 286 -4.90 13.53 64.20
N GLY A 287 -5.82 13.32 63.25
CA GLY A 287 -6.18 14.32 62.24
C GLY A 287 -7.11 15.43 62.75
N ASP A 288 -7.67 15.29 63.95
CA ASP A 288 -8.71 16.18 64.50
C ASP A 288 -8.32 16.76 65.87
N ALA A 289 -7.02 16.92 66.13
CA ALA A 289 -6.53 17.63 67.31
C ALA A 289 -6.18 19.09 66.97
N PRO A 290 -7.05 20.08 67.26
CA PRO A 290 -6.63 21.48 67.29
C PRO A 290 -5.68 21.73 68.49
N PRO A 291 -4.75 22.71 68.39
CA PRO A 291 -3.81 22.96 69.48
C PRO A 291 -4.49 23.67 70.66
N GLY A 292 -4.48 23.02 71.81
CA GLY A 292 -4.34 23.58 73.16
C GLY A 292 -5.43 24.53 73.70
N THR A 293 -6.07 24.12 74.81
CA THR A 293 -6.50 25.06 75.86
C THR A 293 -6.45 24.33 77.22
N PRO A 294 -5.82 24.89 78.27
CA PRO A 294 -5.68 24.24 79.59
C PRO A 294 -6.99 24.22 80.40
N PRO A 295 -7.11 23.35 81.42
CA PRO A 295 -8.39 23.10 82.09
C PRO A 295 -8.78 24.21 83.07
N GLY A 296 -9.99 24.74 82.89
CA GLY A 296 -10.68 25.58 83.88
C GLY A 296 -11.33 24.73 84.98
N HIS A 297 -10.88 24.96 86.20
CA HIS A 297 -11.55 24.68 87.49
C HIS A 297 -12.95 25.36 87.49
N VAL A 298 -14.10 24.89 88.03
CA VAL A 298 -14.57 24.35 89.33
C VAL A 298 -16.11 24.05 89.14
N PRO A 299 -16.96 23.67 90.14
CA PRO A 299 -16.91 22.72 91.26
C PRO A 299 -18.01 21.62 91.22
N SER A 300 -17.88 20.63 92.09
CA SER A 300 -18.92 19.65 92.50
C SER A 300 -20.16 20.29 93.13
N PRO A 301 -21.35 19.67 93.00
CA PRO A 301 -22.45 19.87 93.94
C PRO A 301 -22.44 18.76 95.01
N ALA A 302 -22.35 19.15 96.27
CA ALA A 302 -22.87 18.38 97.39
C ALA A 302 -24.05 19.18 97.98
N ARG A 303 -25.15 18.44 98.24
CA ARG A 303 -26.38 18.78 98.98
C ARG A 303 -26.54 20.16 99.60
#